data_AF-A0AAD9GE77-F1
#
_entry.id   AF-A0AAD9GE77-F1
#
_cell.length_a   1.000
_cell.length_b   1.000
_cell.length_c   1.000
_cell.angle_alpha   90.00
_cell.angle_beta   90.00
_cell.angle_gamma   90.00
#
_symmetry.space_group_name_H-M   'P 1'
#
loop_
_entity.id
_entity.type
_entity.pdbx_description
1 polymer ?
#
loop_
_entity_poly.entity_id
_entity_poly.type
_entity_poly.pdbx_seq_one_letter_code
_entity_poly.pdbx_strand_id
1 'polypeptide(L)'
;MAPKATIKKGKKAKKDPNAPKRALSSYMFFAKEKRSEIIAKNPELAKDVAAVGKMIGSAWNALDEAKKAPFEKLAAEDRARYEKEKAAYKKA
;
A
#
# COMPACT_ATOMS: atom_id res chain seq x y z
N MET A 1 -10.15 -23.28 14.92
CA MET A 1 -8.85 -22.60 14.69
C MET A 1 -8.54 -22.67 13.20
N ALA A 2 -8.87 -21.62 12.43
CA ALA A 2 -8.78 -21.66 10.96
C ALA A 2 -7.33 -21.45 10.47
N PRO A 3 -6.80 -22.30 9.58
CA PRO A 3 -5.43 -22.19 9.08
C PRO A 3 -5.29 -20.97 8.15
N LYS A 4 -4.46 -20.00 8.53
CA LYS A 4 -4.14 -18.82 7.70
C LYS A 4 -3.33 -19.28 6.48
N ALA A 5 -3.97 -19.20 5.31
CA ALA A 5 -3.41 -19.52 4.01
C ALA A 5 -2.01 -18.91 3.79
N THR A 6 -1.05 -19.77 3.49
CA THR A 6 0.29 -19.41 3.01
C THR A 6 0.17 -18.85 1.59
N ILE A 7 0.08 -17.53 1.46
CA ILE A 7 0.12 -16.85 0.16
C ILE A 7 1.54 -17.04 -0.41
N LYS A 8 1.68 -18.03 -1.31
CA LYS A 8 2.87 -18.22 -2.14
C LYS A 8 3.21 -16.89 -2.79
N LYS A 9 4.42 -16.38 -2.53
CA LYS A 9 5.01 -15.17 -3.10
C LYS A 9 5.23 -15.40 -4.60
N GLY A 10 4.15 -15.35 -5.37
CA GLY A 10 4.17 -15.45 -6.83
C GLY A 10 5.09 -14.35 -7.36
N LYS A 11 6.12 -14.78 -8.09
CA LYS A 11 7.03 -13.93 -8.87
C LYS A 11 6.16 -12.91 -9.59
N LYS A 12 6.31 -11.61 -9.27
CA LYS A 12 5.54 -10.54 -9.92
C LYS A 12 5.70 -10.73 -11.42
N ALA A 13 4.65 -11.19 -12.10
CA ALA A 13 4.64 -11.28 -13.56
C ALA A 13 5.13 -9.93 -14.07
N LYS A 14 6.09 -9.95 -15.02
CA LYS A 14 6.64 -8.74 -15.64
C LYS A 14 5.45 -7.91 -16.11
N LYS A 15 5.05 -6.93 -15.31
CA LYS A 15 3.99 -5.99 -15.66
C LYS A 15 4.58 -5.22 -16.83
N ASP A 16 3.87 -5.16 -17.94
CA ASP A 16 4.30 -4.44 -19.13
C ASP A 16 4.88 -3.08 -18.71
N PRO A 17 6.05 -2.68 -19.24
CA PRO A 17 6.69 -1.42 -18.84
C PRO A 17 5.82 -0.19 -19.12
N ASN A 18 4.87 -0.29 -20.06
CA ASN A 18 3.87 0.73 -20.37
C ASN A 18 2.62 0.67 -19.49
N ALA A 19 2.43 -0.38 -18.70
CA ALA A 19 1.26 -0.46 -17.83
C ALA A 19 1.39 0.58 -16.72
N PRO A 20 0.35 1.40 -16.49
CA PRO A 20 0.41 2.43 -15.49
C PRO A 20 0.60 1.81 -14.10
N LYS A 21 1.37 2.51 -13.28
CA LYS A 21 1.65 2.05 -11.92
C LYS A 21 0.36 2.11 -11.12
N ARG A 22 -0.04 0.95 -10.58
CA ARG A 22 -1.31 0.82 -9.84
C ARG A 22 -1.42 1.83 -8.71
N ALA A 23 -2.63 2.41 -8.61
CA ALA A 23 -2.97 3.38 -7.58
C ALA A 23 -2.58 2.89 -6.19
N LEU A 24 -2.05 3.81 -5.39
CA LEU A 24 -1.82 3.60 -3.98
C LEU A 24 -3.14 3.83 -3.23
N SER A 25 -3.58 2.83 -2.47
CA SER A 25 -4.73 2.97 -1.58
C SER A 25 -4.38 3.87 -0.38
N SER A 26 -5.38 4.35 0.34
CA SER A 26 -5.22 5.17 1.55
C SER A 26 -4.34 4.48 2.59
N TYR A 27 -4.55 3.17 2.75
CA TYR A 27 -3.69 2.30 3.54
C TYR A 27 -2.25 2.26 3.05
N MET A 28 -2.00 2.31 1.73
CA MET A 28 -0.64 2.27 1.17
C MET A 28 0.11 3.58 1.39
N PHE A 29 -0.57 4.73 1.31
CA PHE A 29 0.00 6.02 1.69
C PHE A 29 0.39 6.03 3.17
N PHE A 30 -0.56 5.66 4.04
CA PHE A 30 -0.28 5.53 5.47
C PHE A 30 0.84 4.54 5.76
N ALA A 31 0.82 3.35 5.13
CA ALA A 31 1.84 2.35 5.31
C ALA A 31 3.22 2.82 4.84
N LYS A 32 3.30 3.61 3.77
CA LYS A 32 4.57 4.15 3.26
C LYS A 32 5.18 5.15 4.25
N GLU A 33 4.37 6.06 4.76
CA GLU A 33 4.79 7.07 5.72
C GLU A 33 5.17 6.42 7.05
N LYS A 34 4.30 5.55 7.57
CA LYS A 34 4.52 4.90 8.85
C LYS A 34 5.64 3.87 8.82
N ARG A 35 5.83 3.18 7.69
CA ARG A 35 7.03 2.35 7.47
C ARG A 35 8.28 3.20 7.50
N SER A 36 8.28 4.36 6.85
CA SER A 36 9.46 5.25 6.83
C SER A 36 9.80 5.74 8.24
N GLU A 37 8.80 6.13 9.04
CA GLU A 37 9.00 6.47 10.46
C GLU A 37 9.55 5.31 11.30
N ILE A 38 8.99 4.10 11.14
CA ILE A 38 9.45 2.93 11.91
C ILE A 38 10.88 2.56 11.53
N ILE A 39 11.23 2.62 10.25
CA ILE A 39 12.58 2.36 9.75
C ILE A 39 13.55 3.44 10.23
N ALA A 40 13.13 4.71 10.23
CA ALA A 40 13.96 5.80 10.72
C ALA A 40 14.26 5.66 12.22
N LYS A 41 13.28 5.20 13.01
CA LYS A 41 13.45 4.93 14.45
C LYS A 41 14.20 3.63 14.74
N ASN A 42 14.00 2.62 13.91
CA ASN A 42 14.54 1.28 14.09
C ASN A 42 14.92 0.70 12.70
N PRO A 43 16.12 1.01 12.19
CA PRO A 43 16.56 0.52 10.89
C PRO A 43 16.70 -1.02 10.86
N GLU A 44 16.80 -1.66 12.01
CA GLU A 44 16.82 -3.13 12.14
C GLU A 44 15.48 -3.76 11.73
N LEU A 45 14.36 -3.10 12.08
CA LEU A 45 13.02 -3.52 11.68
C LEU A 45 12.74 -3.31 10.19
N ALA A 46 13.62 -2.58 9.46
CA ALA A 46 13.50 -2.45 8.02
C ALA A 46 13.59 -3.78 7.29
N LYS A 47 14.35 -4.73 7.85
CA LYS A 47 14.47 -6.12 7.37
C LYS A 47 13.19 -6.92 7.66
N ASP A 48 12.51 -6.62 8.77
CA ASP A 48 11.28 -7.27 9.21
C ASP A 48 10.00 -6.59 8.69
N VAL A 49 9.83 -6.63 7.37
CA VAL A 49 8.63 -6.10 6.69
C VAL A 49 7.34 -6.74 7.22
N ALA A 50 7.40 -7.99 7.69
CA ALA A 50 6.25 -8.68 8.28
C ALA A 50 5.82 -8.08 9.63
N ALA A 51 6.78 -7.76 10.52
CA ALA A 51 6.48 -7.14 11.81
C ALA A 51 5.98 -5.71 11.62
N VAL A 52 6.66 -4.94 10.75
CA VAL A 52 6.25 -3.58 10.40
C VAL A 52 4.86 -3.55 9.78
N GLY A 53 4.57 -4.47 8.85
CA GLY A 53 3.24 -4.59 8.24
C GLY A 53 2.14 -4.90 9.24
N LYS A 54 2.40 -5.74 10.26
CA LYS A 54 1.44 -5.99 11.34
C LYS A 54 1.19 -4.74 12.20
N MET A 55 2.24 -4.02 12.58
CA MET A 55 2.09 -2.77 13.36
C MET A 55 1.31 -1.71 12.58
N ILE A 56 1.62 -1.55 11.29
CA ILE A 56 0.90 -0.61 10.42
C ILE A 56 -0.56 -1.03 10.28
N GLY A 57 -0.85 -2.33 10.09
CA GLY A 57 -2.21 -2.85 10.02
C GLY A 57 -3.01 -2.60 11.30
N SER A 58 -2.41 -2.85 12.47
CA SER A 58 -3.04 -2.52 13.75
C SER A 58 -3.21 -1.02 13.94
N ALA A 59 -2.21 -0.21 13.61
CA ALA A 59 -2.29 1.25 13.70
C ALA A 59 -3.37 1.80 12.77
N TRP A 60 -3.53 1.25 11.56
CA TRP A 60 -4.59 1.64 10.64
C TRP A 60 -5.98 1.27 11.15
N ASN A 61 -6.14 0.09 11.76
CA ASN A 61 -7.43 -0.27 12.38
C ASN A 61 -7.73 0.58 13.62
N ALA A 62 -6.70 0.96 14.38
CA ALA A 62 -6.81 1.86 15.53
C ALA A 62 -6.95 3.34 15.13
N LEU A 63 -6.70 3.69 13.86
CA LEU A 63 -6.89 5.04 13.35
C LEU A 63 -8.35 5.32 13.08
N ASP A 64 -8.80 6.44 13.63
CA ASP A 64 -10.12 6.99 13.43
C ASP A 64 -10.35 7.45 11.98
N GLU A 65 -11.59 7.44 11.52
CA GLU A 65 -11.98 7.89 10.19
C GLU A 65 -11.52 9.33 9.93
N ALA A 66 -11.49 10.18 10.96
CA ALA A 66 -10.97 11.54 10.85
C ALA A 66 -9.50 11.59 10.40
N LYS A 67 -8.67 10.65 10.86
CA LYS A 67 -7.26 10.56 10.45
C LYS A 67 -7.11 9.85 9.11
N LYS A 68 -8.04 8.98 8.74
CA LYS A 68 -8.07 8.30 7.43
C LYS A 68 -8.53 9.23 6.33
N ALA A 69 -9.46 10.15 6.60
CA ALA A 69 -10.03 11.09 5.65
C ALA A 69 -9.00 11.80 4.74
N PRO A 70 -7.90 12.39 5.26
CA PRO A 70 -6.88 12.98 4.38
C PRO A 70 -6.17 11.93 3.51
N PHE A 71 -5.88 10.74 4.04
CA PHE A 71 -5.27 9.65 3.26
C PHE A 71 -6.23 9.07 2.22
N GLU A 72 -7.54 9.04 2.51
CA GLU A 72 -8.58 8.63 1.57
C GLU A 72 -8.75 9.63 0.44
N LYS A 73 -8.68 10.94 0.72
CA LYS A 73 -8.64 11.97 -0.33
C LYS A 73 -7.42 11.78 -1.24
N LEU A 74 -6.22 11.69 -0.66
CA LEU A 74 -4.98 11.45 -1.41
C LEU A 74 -5.05 10.16 -2.26
N ALA A 75 -5.62 9.10 -1.70
CA ALA A 75 -5.81 7.85 -2.41
C ALA A 75 -6.86 7.93 -3.51
N ALA A 76 -7.94 8.69 -3.31
CA ALA A 76 -8.93 8.94 -4.34
C ALA A 76 -8.35 9.74 -5.51
N GLU A 77 -7.50 10.73 -5.23
CA GLU A 77 -6.78 11.49 -6.25
C GLU A 77 -5.80 10.61 -7.04
N ASP A 78 -4.98 9.81 -6.35
CA ASP A 78 -4.04 8.88 -7.00
C ASP A 78 -4.77 7.79 -7.77
N ARG A 79 -5.91 7.32 -7.26
CA ARG A 79 -6.81 6.41 -7.96
C ARG A 79 -7.35 7.04 -9.23
N ALA A 80 -7.82 8.28 -9.19
CA ALA A 80 -8.32 8.98 -10.37
C ALA A 80 -7.21 9.15 -11.42
N ARG A 81 -5.98 9.47 -10.99
CA ARG A 81 -4.80 9.49 -11.88
C ARG A 81 -4.58 8.12 -12.52
N TYR A 82 -4.54 7.07 -11.72
CA TYR A 82 -4.32 5.71 -12.22
C TYR A 82 -5.44 5.26 -13.16
N GLU A 83 -6.70 5.57 -12.88
CA GLU A 83 -7.82 5.22 -13.76
C GLU A 83 -7.73 5.93 -15.10
N LYS A 84 -7.30 7.21 -15.13
CA LYS A 84 -7.02 7.93 -16.37
C LYS A 84 -5.88 7.30 -17.17
N GLU A 85 -4.73 7.05 -16.53
CA GLU A 85 -3.61 6.42 -17.23
C GLU A 85 -3.93 4.99 -17.67
N LYS A 86 -4.69 4.24 -16.86
CA LYS A 86 -5.14 2.87 -17.19
C LYS A 86 -6.13 2.87 -18.33
N ALA A 87 -7.05 3.83 -18.39
CA ALA A 87 -7.96 3.98 -19.50
C ALA A 87 -7.21 4.32 -20.80
N ALA A 88 -6.22 5.22 -20.73
CA ALA A 88 -5.35 5.53 -21.86
C ALA A 88 -4.54 4.29 -22.31
N TYR A 89 -3.99 3.52 -21.37
CA TYR A 89 -3.25 2.29 -21.67
C TYR A 89 -4.14 1.16 -22.21
N LYS A 90 -5.37 1.02 -21.71
CA LYS A 90 -6.32 0.00 -22.20
C LYS A 90 -6.87 0.34 -23.60
N LYS A 91 -6.83 1.62 -23.98
CA LYS A 91 -7.28 2.12 -25.29
C LYS A 91 -6.17 2.05 -26.35
N ALA A 92 -4.91 1.95 -25.94
CA ALA A 92 -3.75 1.71 -26.79
C ALA A 92 -3.55 0.21 -27.03
#